data_AF-A0A2T5ZV69-F1
#
_entry.id   AF-A0A2T5ZV69-F1
#
_cell.length_a   1.000
_cell.length_b   1.000
_cell.length_c   1.000
_cell.angle_alpha   90.00
_cell.angle_beta   90.00
_cell.angle_gamma   90.00
#
_symmetry.space_group_name_H-M   'P 1'
#
loop_
_entity.id
_entity.type
_entity.pdbx_description
1 polymer ?
#
loop_
_entity_poly.entity_id
_entity_poly.type
_entity_poly.pdbx_seq_one_letter_code
_entity_poly.pdbx_strand_id
1 'polypeptide(L)'
;MVSEDDTTHAFLGWLSEYTRNAENAQVELAERGATKWGRENINEEMIVSRQDVISVMKSLDELKLGRFIVGRRGAESRFEFWTSRVQIGQAAMGQIDRIDIDEEIVELEEEDVIEAHRMLIANALGKPISAVRIKIKE
;
A
#
# COMPACT_ATOMS: atom_id res chain seq x y z
N MET A 1 -18.20 -22.81 0.09
CA MET A 1 -17.75 -21.45 0.44
C MET A 1 -16.25 -21.46 0.33
N VAL A 2 -15.69 -20.55 -0.46
CA VAL A 2 -14.24 -20.32 -0.53
C VAL A 2 -13.79 -19.76 0.82
N SER A 3 -12.67 -20.23 1.37
CA SER A 3 -12.17 -19.70 2.64
C SER A 3 -11.52 -18.32 2.46
N GLU A 4 -11.46 -17.52 3.52
CA GLU A 4 -10.79 -16.21 3.51
C GLU A 4 -9.30 -16.35 3.16
N ASP A 5 -8.67 -17.45 3.59
CA ASP A 5 -7.29 -17.79 3.28
C ASP A 5 -7.11 -18.08 1.78
N ASP A 6 -8.00 -18.88 1.18
CA ASP A 6 -7.92 -19.18 -0.26
C ASP A 6 -8.05 -17.91 -1.09
N THR A 7 -9.01 -17.05 -0.74
CA THR A 7 -9.22 -15.73 -1.36
C THR A 7 -7.97 -14.88 -1.30
N THR A 8 -7.36 -14.79 -0.11
CA THR A 8 -6.13 -14.03 0.10
C THR A 8 -5.00 -14.60 -0.74
N HIS A 9 -4.86 -15.92 -0.76
CA HIS A 9 -3.87 -16.64 -1.55
C HIS A 9 -4.05 -16.39 -3.05
N ALA A 10 -5.28 -16.41 -3.55
CA ALA A 10 -5.55 -16.14 -4.96
C ALA A 10 -5.24 -14.70 -5.37
N PHE A 11 -5.56 -13.74 -4.50
CA PHE A 11 -5.22 -12.34 -4.74
C PHE A 11 -3.71 -12.11 -4.78
N LEU A 12 -2.98 -12.64 -3.78
CA LEU A 12 -1.53 -12.46 -3.68
C LEU A 12 -0.77 -13.26 -4.75
N GLY A 13 -1.26 -14.44 -5.10
CA GLY A 13 -0.79 -15.22 -6.24
C GLY A 13 -0.93 -14.46 -7.56
N TRP A 14 -2.10 -13.87 -7.82
CA TRP A 14 -2.31 -13.00 -8.98
C TRP A 14 -1.36 -11.79 -9.01
N LEU A 15 -1.10 -11.16 -7.86
CA LEU A 15 -0.12 -10.06 -7.79
C LEU A 15 1.30 -10.51 -8.14
N SER A 16 1.70 -11.73 -7.75
CA SER A 16 3.05 -12.26 -7.95
C SER A 16 3.43 -12.47 -9.43
N GLU A 17 2.44 -12.66 -10.31
CA GLU A 17 2.64 -12.94 -11.73
C GLU A 17 2.48 -11.69 -12.62
N TYR A 18 2.19 -10.54 -12.02
CA TYR A 18 1.81 -9.37 -12.79
C TYR A 18 3.01 -8.72 -13.50
N THR A 19 3.07 -8.78 -14.83
CA THR A 19 4.23 -8.30 -15.60
C THR A 19 4.34 -6.77 -15.74
N ARG A 20 3.27 -6.03 -15.46
CA ARG A 20 3.28 -4.56 -15.41
C ARG A 20 3.02 -4.09 -13.99
N ASN A 21 4.01 -3.47 -13.35
CA ASN A 21 3.85 -2.87 -12.03
C ASN A 21 3.07 -1.56 -12.18
N ALA A 22 1.74 -1.64 -12.20
CA ALA A 22 0.92 -0.44 -12.11
C ALA A 22 0.82 -0.04 -10.64
N GLU A 23 1.07 1.24 -10.35
CA GLU A 23 0.93 1.84 -9.01
C GLU A 23 -0.48 1.68 -8.43
N ASN A 24 -1.46 1.37 -9.29
CA ASN A 24 -2.85 1.25 -8.91
C ASN A 24 -3.48 -0.08 -9.37
N ALA A 25 -4.36 -0.64 -8.54
CA ALA A 25 -5.29 -1.69 -8.94
C ALA A 25 -6.75 -1.24 -8.78
N GLN A 26 -7.55 -1.42 -9.82
CA GLN A 26 -9.00 -1.28 -9.70
C GLN A 26 -9.56 -2.56 -9.08
N VAL A 27 -10.52 -2.41 -8.16
CA VAL A 27 -11.15 -3.54 -7.46
C VAL A 27 -11.72 -4.57 -8.45
N GLU A 28 -12.37 -4.11 -9.53
CA GLU A 28 -12.94 -4.99 -10.56
C GLU A 28 -11.88 -5.79 -11.33
N LEU A 29 -10.71 -5.18 -11.60
CA LEU A 29 -9.61 -5.88 -12.27
C LEU A 29 -8.97 -6.92 -11.34
N ALA A 30 -8.83 -6.57 -10.07
CA ALA A 30 -8.34 -7.48 -9.05
C ALA A 30 -9.30 -8.66 -8.83
N GLU A 31 -10.61 -8.42 -8.81
CA GLU A 31 -11.63 -9.46 -8.71
C GLU A 31 -11.50 -10.49 -9.84
N ARG A 32 -11.40 -10.02 -11.08
CA ARG A 32 -11.21 -10.88 -12.26
C ARG A 32 -9.87 -11.59 -12.24
N GLY A 33 -8.81 -10.89 -11.89
CA GLY A 33 -7.44 -11.41 -11.84
C GLY A 33 -7.27 -12.52 -10.80
N ALA A 34 -7.68 -12.24 -9.57
CA ALA A 34 -7.64 -13.20 -8.46
C ALA A 34 -8.55 -14.40 -8.73
N THR A 35 -9.77 -14.20 -9.25
CA THR A 35 -10.65 -15.30 -9.64
C THR A 35 -9.99 -16.21 -10.69
N LYS A 36 -9.41 -15.61 -11.74
CA LYS A 36 -8.74 -16.38 -12.79
C LYS A 36 -7.57 -17.19 -12.21
N TRP A 37 -6.68 -16.54 -11.46
CA TRP A 37 -5.52 -17.20 -10.87
C TRP A 37 -5.93 -18.31 -9.90
N GLY A 38 -6.93 -18.06 -9.05
CA GLY A 38 -7.46 -19.03 -8.09
C GLY A 38 -8.09 -20.26 -8.75
N ARG A 39 -8.74 -20.10 -9.90
CA ARG A 39 -9.24 -21.23 -10.70
C ARG A 39 -8.15 -22.09 -11.29
N GLU A 40 -7.04 -21.46 -11.69
CA GLU A 40 -5.91 -22.13 -12.30
C GLU A 40 -5.03 -22.84 -11.26
N ASN A 41 -4.98 -22.36 -10.01
CA ASN A 41 -3.99 -22.80 -9.02
C ASN A 41 -4.54 -23.37 -7.70
N ILE A 42 -5.80 -23.09 -7.34
CA ILE A 42 -6.40 -23.53 -6.06
C ILE A 42 -7.59 -24.47 -6.31
N ASN A 43 -8.64 -23.95 -6.95
CA ASN A 43 -9.90 -24.68 -7.17
C ASN A 43 -10.63 -24.11 -8.40
N GLU A 44 -10.95 -24.97 -9.38
CA GLU A 44 -11.60 -24.58 -10.64
C GLU A 44 -12.94 -23.85 -10.50
N GLU A 45 -13.65 -24.03 -9.38
CA GLU A 45 -14.92 -23.36 -9.07
C GLU A 45 -14.74 -22.03 -8.33
N MET A 46 -13.51 -21.62 -8.04
CA MET A 46 -13.24 -20.43 -7.24
C MET A 46 -13.82 -19.17 -7.86
N ILE A 47 -14.40 -18.32 -6.99
CA ILE A 47 -14.90 -17.00 -7.31
C ILE A 47 -14.46 -16.07 -6.18
N VAL A 48 -13.65 -15.08 -6.52
CA VAL A 48 -13.29 -14.00 -5.61
C VAL A 48 -14.28 -12.87 -5.86
N SER A 49 -14.99 -12.43 -4.81
CA SER A 49 -15.95 -11.35 -4.93
C SER A 49 -15.30 -9.97 -4.78
N ARG A 50 -16.07 -8.92 -5.10
CA ARG A 50 -15.67 -7.54 -4.81
C ARG A 50 -15.34 -7.32 -3.32
N GLN A 51 -16.15 -7.88 -2.42
CA GLN A 51 -15.98 -7.70 -0.97
C GLN A 51 -14.70 -8.36 -0.48
N ASP A 52 -14.38 -9.53 -1.03
CA ASP A 52 -13.15 -10.28 -0.76
C ASP A 52 -11.91 -9.45 -1.13
N VAL A 53 -11.87 -8.91 -2.35
CA VAL A 53 -10.79 -8.03 -2.82
C VAL A 53 -10.64 -6.81 -1.89
N ILE A 54 -11.76 -6.19 -1.51
CA ILE A 54 -11.75 -5.03 -0.62
C ILE A 54 -11.17 -5.42 0.74
N SER A 55 -11.54 -6.58 1.27
CA SER A 55 -11.01 -7.09 2.56
C SER A 55 -9.49 -7.23 2.50
N VAL A 56 -8.97 -7.91 1.48
CA VAL A 56 -7.52 -8.08 1.30
C VAL A 56 -6.80 -6.73 1.16
N MET A 57 -7.35 -5.82 0.36
CA MET A 57 -6.78 -4.48 0.19
C MET A 57 -6.82 -3.65 1.48
N LYS A 58 -7.83 -3.82 2.35
CA LYS A 58 -7.85 -3.19 3.67
C LYS A 58 -6.75 -3.74 4.57
N SER A 59 -6.52 -5.05 4.55
CA SER A 59 -5.38 -5.64 5.25
C SER A 59 -4.04 -5.10 4.73
N LEU A 60 -3.91 -4.87 3.42
CA LEU A 60 -2.70 -4.24 2.85
C LEU A 60 -2.52 -2.77 3.30
N ASP A 61 -3.60 -2.01 3.46
CA ASP A 61 -3.57 -0.64 4.03
C ASP A 61 -3.13 -0.65 5.49
N GLU A 62 -3.68 -1.58 6.29
CA GLU A 62 -3.29 -1.77 7.69
C GLU A 62 -1.80 -2.10 7.83
N LEU A 63 -1.26 -2.88 6.88
CA LEU A 63 0.17 -3.20 6.76
C LEU A 63 1.04 -2.08 6.17
N LYS A 64 0.46 -0.93 5.81
CA LYS A 64 1.16 0.22 5.21
C LYS A 64 1.83 -0.09 3.87
N LEU A 65 1.19 -0.95 3.07
CA LEU A 65 1.65 -1.29 1.71
C LEU A 65 0.94 -0.48 0.62
N GLY A 66 0.00 0.37 1.00
CA GLY A 66 -0.76 1.23 0.10
C GLY A 66 -1.95 1.87 0.80
N ARG A 67 -2.87 2.42 0.02
CA ARG A 67 -4.12 3.02 0.53
C ARG A 67 -5.25 2.93 -0.49
N PHE A 68 -6.49 2.95 -0.02
CA PHE A 68 -7.63 3.18 -0.89
C PHE A 68 -7.70 4.62 -1.39
N ILE A 69 -7.83 4.78 -2.72
CA ILE A 69 -8.23 6.04 -3.31
C ILE A 69 -9.76 6.08 -3.37
N VAL A 70 -10.34 6.90 -2.50
CA VAL A 70 -11.78 7.11 -2.44
C VAL A 70 -12.20 8.08 -3.56
N GLY A 71 -12.99 7.61 -4.52
CA GLY A 71 -13.46 8.42 -5.64
C GLY A 71 -14.59 9.39 -5.29
N ARG A 72 -15.09 10.15 -6.28
CA ARG A 72 -16.30 10.99 -6.13
C ARG A 72 -17.46 10.10 -5.68
N ARG A 73 -18.09 10.43 -4.54
CA ARG A 73 -19.15 9.69 -3.82
C ARG A 73 -18.70 8.57 -2.86
N GLY A 74 -17.43 8.51 -2.45
CA GLY A 74 -17.06 7.69 -1.29
C GLY A 74 -16.81 6.20 -1.58
N ALA A 75 -16.87 5.77 -2.84
CA ALA A 75 -16.72 4.35 -3.18
C ALA A 75 -15.25 3.91 -3.24
N GLU A 76 -14.94 2.81 -2.55
CA GLU A 76 -13.69 2.06 -2.64
C GLU A 76 -13.61 1.39 -4.02
N SER A 77 -12.91 2.03 -4.96
CA SER A 77 -12.83 1.57 -6.36
C SER A 77 -11.40 1.27 -6.81
N ARG A 78 -10.41 1.87 -6.16
CA ARG A 78 -9.00 1.78 -6.53
C ARG A 78 -8.13 1.74 -5.28
N PHE A 79 -7.12 0.87 -5.32
CA PHE A 79 -6.06 0.81 -4.33
C PHE A 79 -4.76 1.29 -4.98
N GLU A 80 -4.07 2.21 -4.31
CA GLU A 80 -2.76 2.72 -4.66
C GLU A 80 -1.72 1.99 -3.81
N PHE A 81 -0.75 1.35 -4.45
CA PHE A 81 0.35 0.67 -3.78
C PHE A 81 1.51 1.64 -3.58
N TRP A 82 2.17 1.58 -2.43
CA TRP A 82 3.38 2.37 -2.14
C TRP A 82 4.68 1.62 -2.43
N THR A 83 4.57 0.33 -2.75
CA THR A 83 5.68 -0.51 -3.17
C THR A 83 5.24 -1.36 -4.35
N SER A 84 6.20 -2.04 -4.96
CA SER A 84 5.97 -3.00 -6.03
C SER A 84 4.94 -4.05 -5.63
N ARG A 85 3.76 -4.04 -6.27
CA ARG A 85 2.72 -5.05 -6.01
C ARG A 85 3.18 -6.46 -6.36
N VAL A 86 4.10 -6.58 -7.32
CA VAL A 86 4.71 -7.86 -7.67
C VAL A 86 5.54 -8.38 -6.50
N GLN A 87 6.36 -7.53 -5.89
CA GLN A 87 7.15 -7.93 -4.73
C GLN A 87 6.26 -8.26 -3.53
N ILE A 88 5.16 -7.54 -3.31
CA ILE A 88 4.15 -7.91 -2.30
C ILE A 88 3.64 -9.34 -2.54
N GLY A 89 3.22 -9.64 -3.77
CA GLY A 89 2.77 -10.98 -4.14
C GLY A 89 3.86 -12.03 -3.95
N GLN A 90 5.06 -11.80 -4.50
CA GLN A 90 6.19 -12.71 -4.39
C GLN A 90 6.58 -12.98 -2.93
N ALA A 91 6.59 -11.96 -2.07
CA ALA A 91 6.92 -12.09 -0.66
C ALA A 91 5.86 -12.91 0.08
N ALA A 92 4.57 -12.63 -0.17
CA ALA A 92 3.48 -13.40 0.41
C ALA A 92 3.48 -14.87 -0.03
N MET A 93 3.92 -15.14 -1.26
CA MET A 93 4.06 -16.49 -1.81
C MET A 93 5.38 -17.17 -1.38
N GLY A 94 6.22 -16.52 -0.57
CA GLY A 94 7.50 -17.06 -0.10
C GLY A 94 8.58 -17.18 -1.19
N GLN A 95 8.44 -16.44 -2.29
CA GLN A 95 9.40 -16.43 -3.40
C GLN A 95 10.56 -15.47 -3.16
N ILE A 96 10.35 -14.42 -2.36
CA ILE A 96 11.37 -13.45 -1.93
C ILE A 96 11.19 -13.16 -0.44
N ASP A 97 12.29 -12.82 0.25
CA ASP A 97 12.28 -12.53 1.69
C ASP A 97 12.25 -11.02 1.99
N ARG A 98 12.35 -10.18 0.96
CA ARG A 98 12.47 -8.73 1.08
C ARG A 98 11.68 -8.04 -0.02
N ILE A 99 10.97 -6.98 0.37
CA ILE A 99 10.29 -6.05 -0.54
C ILE A 99 11.13 -4.78 -0.58
N ASP A 100 11.43 -4.28 -1.76
CA ASP A 100 12.09 -3.00 -1.91
C ASP A 100 11.03 -1.91 -1.82
N ILE A 101 11.17 -1.05 -0.81
CA ILE A 101 10.37 0.16 -0.71
C ILE A 101 11.22 1.25 -1.33
N ASP A 102 10.84 1.71 -2.52
CA ASP A 102 11.37 2.95 -3.07
C ASP A 102 10.81 4.07 -2.20
N GLU A 103 11.51 4.36 -1.10
CA GLU A 103 11.39 5.66 -0.47
C GLU A 103 11.85 6.66 -1.53
N GLU A 104 10.91 7.40 -2.13
CA GLU A 104 11.29 8.68 -2.73
C GLU A 104 12.01 9.43 -1.61
N ILE A 105 13.34 9.53 -1.74
CA ILE A 105 14.13 10.41 -0.90
C ILE A 105 13.59 11.79 -1.22
N VAL A 106 12.66 12.25 -0.40
CA VAL A 106 12.27 13.64 -0.39
C VAL A 106 13.50 14.35 0.17
N GLU A 107 14.38 14.79 -0.72
CA GLU A 107 15.41 15.77 -0.38
C GLU A 107 14.67 17.03 0.05
N LEU A 108 14.36 17.09 1.35
CA LEU A 108 13.89 18.31 1.97
C LEU A 108 15.06 19.27 1.99
N GLU A 109 14.82 20.51 1.54
CA GLU A 109 15.81 21.55 1.72
C GLU A 109 16.09 21.72 3.22
N GLU A 110 17.34 22.01 3.59
CA GLU A 110 17.75 22.18 4.99
C GLU A 110 16.83 23.17 5.73
N GLU A 111 16.34 24.17 5.00
CA GLU A 111 15.41 25.19 5.48
C GLU A 111 14.03 24.62 5.86
N ASP A 112 13.50 23.69 5.06
CA ASP A 112 12.23 22.99 5.34
C ASP A 112 12.35 22.10 6.57
N VAL A 113 13.48 21.40 6.71
CA VAL A 113 13.77 20.56 7.88
C VAL A 113 13.86 21.42 9.13
N ILE A 114 14.60 22.54 9.07
CA ILE A 114 14.74 23.47 10.19
C ILE A 114 13.38 24.04 10.59
N GLU A 115 12.54 24.45 9.64
CA GLU A 115 11.23 25.03 9.94
C GLU A 115 10.28 23.98 10.54
N ALA A 116 10.23 22.76 10.00
CA ALA A 116 9.45 21.67 10.59
C ALA A 116 9.84 21.39 12.05
N HIS A 117 11.15 21.37 12.34
CA HIS A 117 11.65 21.20 13.70
C HIS A 117 11.30 22.40 14.59
N ARG A 118 11.37 23.63 14.08
CA ARG A 118 10.97 24.83 14.84
C ARG A 118 9.49 24.79 15.22
N MET A 119 8.62 24.38 14.29
CA MET A 119 7.18 24.23 14.55
C MET A 119 6.92 23.18 15.64
N LEU A 120 7.57 22.02 15.54
CA LEU A 120 7.42 20.92 16.50
C LEU A 120 7.87 21.34 17.91
N ILE A 121 9.06 21.96 18.01
CA ILE A 121 9.61 22.43 19.29
C ILE A 121 8.73 23.56 19.88
N ALA A 122 8.27 24.50 19.05
CA ALA A 122 7.40 25.59 19.50
C ALA A 122 6.10 25.05 20.10
N ASN A 123 5.48 24.06 19.44
CA ASN A 123 4.28 23.39 19.93
C ASN A 123 4.55 22.68 21.27
N ALA A 124 5.59 21.85 21.33
CA ALA A 124 5.94 21.10 22.54
C ALA A 124 6.25 22.01 23.75
N LEU A 125 6.83 23.19 23.52
CA LEU A 125 7.16 24.16 24.56
C LEU A 125 6.01 25.13 24.88
N GLY A 126 4.89 25.09 24.12
CA GLY A 126 3.81 26.07 24.24
C GLY A 126 4.28 27.50 23.96
N LYS A 127 5.21 27.67 23.01
CA LYS A 127 5.80 28.96 22.63
C LYS A 127 5.45 29.31 21.18
N PRO A 128 5.44 30.60 20.80
CA PRO A 128 5.36 30.97 19.40
C PRO A 128 6.62 30.53 18.64
N ILE A 129 6.47 30.16 17.36
CA ILE A 129 7.57 29.70 16.49
C ILE A 129 8.71 30.72 16.42
N SER A 130 8.37 32.02 16.44
CA SER A 130 9.33 33.12 16.44
C SER A 130 10.28 33.13 17.67
N ALA A 131 9.91 32.45 18.76
CA ALA A 131 10.75 32.31 19.95
C ALA A 131 11.75 31.14 19.86
N VAL A 132 11.61 30.25 18.87
CA VAL A 132 12.52 29.12 18.65
C VAL A 132 13.53 29.48 17.56
N ARG A 133 14.82 29.37 17.88
CA ARG A 133 15.93 29.50 16.92
C ARG A 133 16.75 28.22 16.93
N ILE A 134 16.91 27.61 15.77
CA ILE A 134 17.77 26.44 15.57
C ILE A 134 19.02 26.94 14.85
N LYS A 135 20.19 26.52 15.33
CA LYS A 135 21.47 26.80 14.67
C LYS A 135 22.21 25.47 14.49
N ILE A 136 22.46 25.11 13.25
CA ILE A 136 23.29 23.95 12.92
C ILE A 136 24.75 24.39 13.05
N LYS A 137 25.57 23.55 13.70
CA LYS A 137 27.02 23.77 13.74
C LYS A 137 27.63 23.12 12.51
N GLU A 138 28.39 23.90 11.76
CA GLU A 138 29.36 23.43 10.77
C GLU A 138 30.48 22.62 11.45
#